data_AF-A0A453GTU8-F1
#
_entry.id   AF-A0A453GTU8-F1
#
_cell.length_a   1.000
_cell.length_b   1.000
_cell.length_c   1.000
_cell.angle_alpha   90.00
_cell.angle_beta   90.00
_cell.angle_gamma   90.00
#
_symmetry.space_group_name_H-M   'P 1'
#
loop_
_entity.id
_entity.type
_entity.pdbx_description
1 polymer ?
#
loop_
_entity_poly.entity_id
_entity_poly.type
_entity_poly.pdbx_seq_one_letter_code
_entity_poly.pdbx_strand_id
1 'polypeptide(L)'
;MSTCKKARAEATSIVSSDRLSNLPPEIKGNILSLLNVEEAVRTSTLSSTWRDAWTDMPVICLRDGNFTRTKFITLVDMVLSLHKGTIEEFYISVKRSYHDELARWMLMLSRRSPRSVVIKLNSGLEYRIPSCLFSMGNLMFLLMENCTIRLPLLFQGFKRLTHLSLKLFSSTDMDIKNLISFCPVLTDLRLVRFEGLRCLNIQAPKLEYLKVVGGFEDINLDAPNLEWAFLSLDPKAKAYQSVPIAHDTESYVRKSLGSLNDIKALAISGIFMKYLSKGCIL
;
A
#
# COMPACT_ATOMS: atom_id res chain seq x y z
N MET A 1 25.58 -28.94 -73.41
CA MET A 1 26.02 -28.17 -72.23
C MET A 1 24.87 -28.10 -71.24
N SER A 2 25.17 -28.38 -69.99
CA SER A 2 24.28 -28.80 -68.90
C SER A 2 23.27 -27.75 -68.41
N THR A 3 22.03 -28.17 -68.21
CA THR A 3 21.05 -27.48 -67.36
C THR A 3 21.08 -28.07 -65.95
N CYS A 4 21.69 -27.35 -65.01
CA CYS A 4 21.62 -27.69 -63.58
C CYS A 4 20.24 -27.31 -63.02
N LYS A 5 19.44 -28.32 -62.67
CA LYS A 5 18.23 -28.14 -61.85
C LYS A 5 18.67 -27.90 -60.39
N LYS A 6 18.47 -26.67 -59.88
CA LYS A 6 18.58 -26.39 -58.45
C LYS A 6 17.39 -27.03 -57.73
N ALA A 7 17.64 -28.11 -57.01
CA ALA A 7 16.69 -28.64 -56.03
C ALA A 7 16.63 -27.66 -54.85
N ARG A 8 15.45 -27.07 -54.62
CA ARG A 8 15.16 -26.30 -53.41
C ARG A 8 14.88 -27.34 -52.32
N ALA A 9 15.83 -27.53 -51.41
CA ALA A 9 15.58 -28.29 -50.19
C ALA A 9 14.60 -27.48 -49.34
N GLU A 10 13.37 -27.95 -49.22
CA GLU A 10 12.47 -27.56 -48.14
C GLU A 10 13.04 -28.15 -46.85
N ALA A 11 13.80 -27.33 -46.14
CA ALA A 11 14.10 -27.60 -44.75
C ALA A 11 12.80 -27.41 -43.96
N THR A 12 12.02 -28.47 -43.81
CA THR A 12 11.06 -28.61 -42.71
C THR A 12 11.87 -28.67 -41.42
N SER A 13 12.30 -27.50 -40.93
CA SER A 13 12.62 -27.36 -39.52
C SER A 13 11.30 -27.49 -38.78
N ILE A 14 10.99 -28.70 -38.33
CA ILE A 14 10.07 -28.89 -37.22
C ILE A 14 10.79 -28.24 -36.05
N VAL A 15 10.61 -26.92 -35.89
CA VAL A 15 10.97 -26.22 -34.68
C VAL A 15 10.10 -26.87 -33.62
N SER A 16 10.67 -27.83 -32.89
CA SER A 16 10.02 -28.46 -31.76
C SER A 16 9.50 -27.33 -30.89
N SER A 17 8.17 -27.15 -30.83
CA SER A 17 7.58 -26.05 -30.09
C SER A 17 8.08 -26.15 -28.66
N ASP A 18 8.86 -25.16 -28.23
CA ASP A 18 9.43 -25.10 -26.90
C ASP A 18 8.31 -25.28 -25.87
N ARG A 19 8.51 -26.20 -24.92
CA ARG A 19 7.52 -26.54 -23.89
C ARG A 19 7.06 -25.31 -23.12
N LEU A 20 7.94 -24.31 -22.96
CA LEU A 20 7.62 -23.04 -22.30
C LEU A 20 6.73 -22.14 -23.17
N SER A 21 6.84 -22.21 -24.50
CA SER A 21 6.02 -21.44 -25.42
C SER A 21 4.56 -21.91 -25.45
N ASN A 22 4.32 -23.20 -25.20
CA ASN A 22 2.98 -23.80 -25.16
C ASN A 22 2.23 -23.59 -23.83
N LEU A 23 2.84 -22.95 -22.83
CA LEU A 23 2.17 -22.66 -21.56
C LEU A 23 1.00 -21.69 -21.76
N PRO A 24 -0.13 -21.88 -21.05
CA PRO A 24 -1.22 -20.90 -21.03
C PRO A 24 -0.75 -19.52 -20.56
N PRO A 25 -1.37 -18.43 -21.04
CA PRO A 25 -1.00 -17.06 -20.64
C PRO A 25 -0.99 -16.85 -19.13
N GLU A 26 -1.94 -17.44 -18.41
CA GLU A 26 -2.06 -17.31 -16.95
C GLU A 26 -0.87 -17.94 -16.23
N ILE A 27 -0.39 -19.09 -16.72
CA ILE A 27 0.78 -19.77 -16.16
C ILE A 27 2.04 -18.97 -16.45
N LYS A 28 2.17 -18.39 -17.66
CA LYS A 28 3.29 -17.50 -17.96
C LYS A 28 3.27 -16.25 -17.07
N GLY A 29 2.11 -15.62 -16.89
CA GLY A 29 1.92 -14.49 -15.98
C GLY A 29 2.34 -14.82 -14.55
N ASN A 30 1.96 -16.01 -14.06
CA ASN A 30 2.37 -16.50 -12.73
C ASN A 30 3.88 -16.73 -12.64
N ILE A 31 4.51 -17.32 -13.66
CA ILE A 31 5.97 -17.48 -13.69
C ILE A 31 6.66 -16.12 -13.67
N LEU A 32 6.20 -15.18 -14.50
CA LEU A 32 6.78 -13.84 -14.60
C LEU A 32 6.54 -12.99 -13.34
N SER A 33 5.50 -13.28 -12.54
CA SER A 33 5.25 -12.64 -11.25
C SER A 33 6.37 -12.89 -10.22
N LEU A 34 7.20 -13.91 -10.44
CA LEU A 34 8.39 -14.19 -9.63
C LEU A 34 9.59 -13.30 -9.99
N LEU A 35 9.50 -12.56 -11.10
CA LEU A 35 10.53 -11.65 -11.60
C LEU A 35 10.15 -10.21 -11.30
N ASN A 36 11.15 -9.32 -11.32
CA ASN A 36 10.81 -7.89 -11.38
C ASN A 36 10.30 -7.53 -12.78
N VAL A 37 9.58 -6.41 -12.89
CA VAL A 37 8.93 -6.02 -14.15
C VAL A 37 9.93 -5.83 -15.30
N GLU A 38 11.15 -5.40 -15.02
CA GLU A 38 12.19 -5.27 -16.04
C GLU A 38 12.58 -6.64 -16.62
N GLU A 39 12.85 -7.60 -15.76
CA GLU A 39 13.17 -8.98 -16.13
C GLU A 39 12.01 -9.63 -16.88
N ALA A 40 10.79 -9.44 -16.40
CA ALA A 40 9.59 -9.96 -17.04
C ALA A 40 9.44 -9.40 -18.46
N VAL A 41 9.59 -8.09 -18.64
CA VAL A 41 9.57 -7.47 -19.98
C VAL A 41 10.73 -7.96 -20.86
N ARG A 42 11.93 -8.22 -20.32
CA ARG A 42 13.04 -8.77 -21.11
C ARG A 42 12.73 -10.16 -21.71
N THR A 43 11.89 -10.95 -21.06
CA THR A 43 11.44 -12.25 -21.60
C THR A 43 10.67 -12.13 -22.92
N SER A 44 10.21 -10.92 -23.27
CA SER A 44 9.54 -10.63 -24.54
C SER A 44 10.40 -10.94 -25.77
N THR A 45 11.72 -11.08 -25.60
CA THR A 45 12.68 -11.42 -26.65
C THR A 45 12.80 -12.93 -26.90
N LEU A 46 12.28 -13.78 -25.99
CA LEU A 46 12.44 -15.24 -26.06
C LEU A 46 11.65 -15.87 -27.21
N SER A 47 10.40 -15.44 -27.43
CA SER A 47 9.58 -15.86 -28.58
C SER A 47 8.38 -14.95 -28.77
N SER A 48 7.64 -15.14 -29.87
CA SER A 48 6.36 -14.44 -30.11
C SER A 48 5.33 -14.68 -29.00
N THR A 49 5.34 -15.86 -28.36
CA THR A 49 4.37 -16.20 -27.30
C THR A 49 4.74 -15.64 -25.92
N TRP A 50 5.98 -15.19 -25.75
CA TRP A 50 6.48 -14.53 -24.54
C TRP A 50 6.48 -13.00 -24.66
N ARG A 51 6.36 -12.48 -25.89
CA ARG A 51 6.35 -11.05 -26.22
C ARG A 51 5.40 -10.21 -25.35
N ASP A 52 4.20 -10.73 -25.12
CA ASP A 52 3.16 -10.03 -24.38
C ASP A 52 2.82 -10.74 -23.05
N ALA A 53 3.53 -11.81 -22.68
CA ALA A 53 3.17 -12.64 -21.52
C ALA A 53 3.19 -11.86 -20.20
N TRP A 54 4.05 -10.84 -20.11
CA TRP A 54 4.12 -9.95 -18.94
C TRP A 54 2.84 -9.10 -18.76
N THR A 55 2.04 -8.93 -19.81
CA THR A 55 0.79 -8.13 -19.75
C THR A 55 -0.33 -8.82 -18.98
N ASP A 56 -0.16 -10.09 -18.61
CA ASP A 56 -1.11 -10.89 -17.82
C ASP A 56 -0.59 -11.21 -16.40
N MET A 57 0.48 -10.55 -15.95
CA MET A 57 1.05 -10.75 -14.61
C MET A 57 0.11 -10.28 -13.49
N PRO A 58 -0.28 -11.15 -12.52
CA PRO A 58 -1.15 -10.73 -11.43
C PRO A 58 -0.46 -9.80 -10.42
N VAL A 59 0.87 -9.80 -10.37
CA VAL A 59 1.68 -8.99 -9.46
C VAL A 59 2.57 -8.06 -10.25
N ILE A 60 2.44 -6.75 -9.99
CA ILE A 60 3.29 -5.72 -10.60
C ILE A 60 4.16 -5.10 -9.52
N CYS A 61 5.48 -5.28 -9.63
CA CYS A 61 6.46 -4.68 -8.73
C CYS A 61 7.38 -3.70 -9.45
N LEU A 62 7.21 -2.41 -9.17
CA LEU A 62 7.94 -1.30 -9.79
C LEU A 62 8.87 -0.64 -8.78
N ARG A 63 10.15 -0.54 -9.14
CA ARG A 63 11.19 0.15 -8.35
C ARG A 63 12.06 0.97 -9.28
N ASP A 64 12.34 2.21 -8.91
CA ASP A 64 13.16 3.09 -9.75
C ASP A 64 14.63 2.68 -9.77
N GLY A 65 15.14 2.09 -8.69
CA GLY A 65 16.43 1.41 -8.67
C GLY A 65 17.56 2.23 -9.33
N ASN A 66 18.18 1.65 -10.36
CA ASN A 66 19.23 2.29 -11.15
C ASN A 66 18.72 2.93 -12.45
N PHE A 67 17.41 2.93 -12.71
CA PHE A 67 16.85 3.58 -13.90
C PHE A 67 17.14 5.08 -13.88
N THR A 68 17.28 5.69 -15.06
CA THR A 68 17.11 7.15 -15.17
C THR A 68 15.64 7.50 -14.92
N ARG A 69 15.36 8.72 -14.44
CA ARG A 69 13.98 9.16 -14.14
C ARG A 69 13.05 8.95 -15.34
N THR A 70 13.50 9.35 -16.53
CA THR A 70 12.75 9.21 -17.79
C THR A 70 12.47 7.76 -18.15
N LYS A 71 13.47 6.87 -18.07
CA LYS A 71 13.28 5.44 -18.35
C LYS A 71 12.29 4.79 -17.39
N PHE A 72 12.35 5.15 -16.10
CA PHE A 72 11.40 4.63 -15.13
C PHE A 72 9.97 5.10 -15.42
N ILE A 73 9.79 6.37 -15.78
CA ILE A 73 8.46 6.88 -16.16
C ILE A 73 7.91 6.14 -17.37
N THR A 74 8.72 6.00 -18.42
CA THR A 74 8.33 5.24 -19.61
C THR A 74 7.97 3.80 -19.26
N LEU A 75 8.73 3.16 -18.36
CA LEU A 75 8.44 1.80 -17.89
C LEU A 75 7.08 1.73 -17.18
N VAL A 76 6.84 2.59 -16.19
CA VAL A 76 5.58 2.58 -15.43
C VAL A 76 4.38 2.87 -16.33
N ASP A 77 4.52 3.84 -17.24
CA ASP A 77 3.49 4.20 -18.20
C ASP A 77 3.15 3.06 -19.15
N MET A 78 4.18 2.44 -19.72
CA MET A 78 4.04 1.29 -20.59
C MET A 78 3.35 0.14 -19.85
N VAL A 79 3.79 -0.16 -18.63
CA VAL A 79 3.25 -1.26 -17.83
C VAL A 79 1.78 -1.03 -17.51
N LEU A 80 1.41 0.12 -16.97
CA LEU A 80 0.03 0.42 -16.61
C LEU A 80 -0.90 0.54 -17.84
N SER A 81 -0.37 0.99 -18.98
CA SER A 81 -1.16 1.15 -20.21
C SER A 81 -1.38 -0.16 -20.97
N LEU A 82 -0.36 -1.01 -21.05
CA LEU A 82 -0.40 -2.24 -21.85
C LEU A 82 -0.83 -3.46 -21.07
N HIS A 83 -0.93 -3.39 -19.73
CA HIS A 83 -1.43 -4.51 -18.93
C HIS A 83 -2.88 -4.87 -19.33
N LYS A 84 -3.10 -6.15 -19.64
CA LYS A 84 -4.38 -6.70 -20.11
C LYS A 84 -5.06 -7.54 -19.03
N GLY A 85 -4.27 -8.23 -18.21
CA GLY A 85 -4.74 -9.08 -17.13
C GLY A 85 -5.35 -8.33 -15.94
N THR A 86 -5.73 -9.12 -14.94
CA THR A 86 -6.17 -8.59 -13.64
C THR A 86 -4.93 -8.33 -12.79
N ILE A 87 -4.80 -7.12 -12.26
CA ILE A 87 -3.77 -6.79 -11.28
C ILE A 87 -4.32 -7.19 -9.91
N GLU A 88 -3.80 -8.25 -9.32
CA GLU A 88 -4.12 -8.65 -7.96
C GLU A 88 -3.32 -7.81 -6.95
N GLU A 89 -2.03 -7.61 -7.22
CA GLU A 89 -1.13 -6.84 -6.37
C GLU A 89 -0.34 -5.79 -7.15
N PHE A 90 -0.34 -4.57 -6.63
CA PHE A 90 0.45 -3.47 -7.15
C PHE A 90 1.41 -2.95 -6.09
N TYR A 91 2.69 -2.98 -6.40
CA TYR A 91 3.76 -2.46 -5.56
C TYR A 91 4.55 -1.41 -6.34
N ILE A 92 4.67 -0.21 -5.77
CA ILE A 92 5.58 0.82 -6.25
C ILE A 92 6.44 1.36 -5.12
N SER A 93 7.75 1.40 -5.33
CA SER A 93 8.69 2.04 -4.40
C SER A 93 9.69 2.89 -5.15
N VAL A 94 9.66 4.19 -4.90
CA VAL A 94 10.47 5.18 -5.59
C VAL A 94 11.40 5.88 -4.61
N LYS A 95 12.67 6.04 -4.99
CA LYS A 95 13.67 6.82 -4.25
C LYS A 95 13.84 8.24 -4.77
N ARG A 96 13.27 8.53 -5.94
CA ARG A 96 13.26 9.87 -6.56
C ARG A 96 11.86 10.46 -6.58
N SER A 97 11.79 11.76 -6.84
CA SER A 97 10.53 12.49 -6.93
C SER A 97 9.85 12.26 -8.29
N TYR A 98 8.60 11.79 -8.24
CA TYR A 98 7.70 11.54 -9.37
C TYR A 98 6.32 12.18 -9.11
N HIS A 99 6.27 13.32 -8.41
CA HIS A 99 5.00 13.93 -7.99
C HIS A 99 4.04 14.19 -9.17
N ASP A 100 4.58 14.64 -10.31
CA ASP A 100 3.79 14.96 -11.49
C ASP A 100 3.19 13.70 -12.14
N GLU A 101 3.91 12.58 -12.11
CA GLU A 101 3.48 11.34 -12.75
C GLU A 101 2.65 10.44 -11.84
N LEU A 102 2.87 10.48 -10.52
CA LEU A 102 2.14 9.66 -9.54
C LEU A 102 0.63 9.85 -9.65
N ALA A 103 0.16 11.07 -9.89
CA ALA A 103 -1.28 11.34 -10.02
C ALA A 103 -1.89 10.57 -11.20
N ARG A 104 -1.18 10.58 -12.33
CA ARG A 104 -1.56 9.84 -13.54
C ARG A 104 -1.45 8.34 -13.34
N TRP A 105 -0.40 7.85 -12.67
CA TRP A 105 -0.26 6.43 -12.36
C TRP A 105 -1.37 5.92 -11.47
N MET A 106 -1.76 6.67 -10.43
CA MET A 106 -2.88 6.32 -9.56
C MET A 106 -4.21 6.33 -10.30
N LEU A 107 -4.42 7.26 -11.24
CA LEU A 107 -5.60 7.26 -12.10
C LEU A 107 -5.67 6.03 -13.03
N MET A 108 -4.53 5.60 -13.59
CA MET A 108 -4.49 4.37 -14.40
C MET A 108 -4.74 3.13 -13.53
N LEU A 109 -4.15 3.10 -12.33
CA LEU A 109 -4.31 2.00 -11.38
C LEU A 109 -5.73 1.88 -10.85
N SER A 110 -6.40 2.99 -10.54
CA SER A 110 -7.75 2.98 -9.97
C SER A 110 -8.77 2.34 -10.90
N ARG A 111 -8.56 2.46 -12.23
CA ARG A 111 -9.39 1.80 -13.26
C ARG A 111 -9.24 0.27 -13.26
N ARG A 112 -8.15 -0.26 -12.70
CA ARG A 112 -7.89 -1.70 -12.58
C ARG A 112 -8.32 -2.25 -11.23
N SER A 113 -8.38 -1.40 -10.19
CA SER A 113 -8.87 -1.73 -8.84
C SER A 113 -8.23 -3.00 -8.25
N PRO A 114 -6.89 -3.03 -8.06
CA PRO A 114 -6.20 -4.18 -7.47
C PRO A 114 -6.65 -4.46 -6.03
N ARG A 115 -6.44 -5.71 -5.58
CA ARG A 115 -6.75 -6.11 -4.20
C ARG A 115 -5.70 -5.66 -3.20
N SER A 116 -4.45 -5.57 -3.62
CA SER A 116 -3.35 -5.12 -2.77
C SER A 116 -2.61 -3.95 -3.41
N VAL A 117 -2.42 -2.87 -2.66
CA VAL A 117 -1.66 -1.70 -3.09
C VAL A 117 -0.62 -1.33 -2.05
N VAL A 118 0.63 -1.23 -2.51
CA VAL A 118 1.76 -0.77 -1.71
C VAL A 118 2.44 0.40 -2.41
N ILE A 119 2.47 1.55 -1.75
CA ILE A 119 3.10 2.77 -2.26
C ILE A 119 4.14 3.23 -1.24
N LYS A 120 5.41 3.29 -1.65
CA LYS A 120 6.52 3.77 -0.80
C LYS A 120 7.28 4.89 -1.49
N LEU A 121 7.18 6.11 -0.96
CA LEU A 121 7.77 7.31 -1.55
C LEU A 121 9.00 7.73 -0.73
N ASN A 122 10.20 7.30 -1.08
CA ASN A 122 11.40 7.53 -0.25
C ASN A 122 12.09 8.88 -0.50
N SER A 123 11.43 9.85 -1.16
CA SER A 123 11.99 11.19 -1.39
C SER A 123 10.93 12.24 -1.63
N GLY A 124 11.25 13.48 -1.25
CA GLY A 124 10.44 14.66 -1.54
C GLY A 124 9.60 15.13 -0.35
N LEU A 125 8.94 16.27 -0.55
CA LEU A 125 7.88 16.78 0.32
C LEU A 125 6.73 15.76 0.34
N GLU A 126 5.94 15.75 1.42
CA GLU A 126 4.83 14.81 1.57
C GLU A 126 3.88 14.88 0.36
N TYR A 127 3.76 13.76 -0.36
CA TYR A 127 2.93 13.71 -1.56
C TYR A 127 1.47 13.54 -1.18
N ARG A 128 0.61 14.43 -1.67
CA ARG A 128 -0.83 14.28 -1.50
C ARG A 128 -1.35 13.13 -2.36
N ILE A 129 -1.89 12.11 -1.70
CA ILE A 129 -2.52 10.98 -2.39
C ILE A 129 -3.73 11.45 -3.21
N PRO A 130 -3.81 11.12 -4.52
CA PRO A 130 -4.94 11.44 -5.37
C PRO A 130 -6.24 10.82 -4.90
N SER A 131 -7.36 11.51 -5.11
CA SER A 131 -8.70 11.06 -4.71
C SER A 131 -9.10 9.73 -5.37
N CYS A 132 -8.61 9.45 -6.58
CA CYS A 132 -8.93 8.22 -7.33
C CYS A 132 -8.48 6.94 -6.63
N LEU A 133 -7.46 7.01 -5.76
CA LEU A 133 -7.04 5.86 -4.92
C LEU A 133 -8.18 5.44 -3.98
N PHE A 134 -8.92 6.41 -3.44
CA PHE A 134 -10.04 6.16 -2.53
C PHE A 134 -11.32 5.66 -3.21
N SER A 135 -11.29 5.49 -4.54
CA SER A 135 -12.39 4.91 -5.32
C SER A 135 -12.18 3.41 -5.63
N MET A 136 -11.08 2.80 -5.20
CA MET A 136 -10.80 1.38 -5.47
C MET A 136 -11.66 0.46 -4.58
N GLY A 137 -12.76 -0.06 -5.13
CA GLY A 137 -13.72 -0.88 -4.38
C GLY A 137 -13.26 -2.29 -4.03
N ASN A 138 -12.26 -2.84 -4.73
CA ASN A 138 -11.77 -4.21 -4.51
C ASN A 138 -10.61 -4.32 -3.51
N LEU A 139 -10.18 -3.18 -2.95
CA LEU A 139 -8.99 -3.11 -2.12
C LEU A 139 -9.18 -3.87 -0.80
N MET A 140 -8.27 -4.81 -0.53
CA MET A 140 -8.17 -5.62 0.69
C MET A 140 -6.96 -5.24 1.54
N PHE A 141 -5.86 -4.85 0.89
CA PHE A 141 -4.62 -4.46 1.53
C PHE A 141 -4.15 -3.10 0.99
N LEU A 142 -3.90 -2.16 1.90
CA LEU A 142 -3.36 -0.85 1.56
C LEU A 142 -2.19 -0.51 2.47
N LEU A 143 -1.02 -0.32 1.87
CA LEU A 143 0.14 0.28 2.54
C LEU A 143 0.56 1.54 1.80
N MET A 144 0.65 2.65 2.54
CA MET A 144 1.20 3.91 2.03
C MET A 144 2.29 4.41 2.97
N GLU A 145 3.41 4.83 2.40
CA GLU A 145 4.55 5.36 3.13
C GLU A 145 5.02 6.69 2.54
N ASN A 146 5.22 7.69 3.41
CA ASN A 146 5.65 9.06 3.07
C ASN A 146 4.62 9.85 2.24
N CYS A 147 3.41 10.01 2.76
CA CYS A 147 2.30 10.63 2.03
C CYS A 147 1.41 11.55 2.90
N THR A 148 0.79 12.54 2.27
CA THR A 148 -0.30 13.33 2.84
C THR A 148 -1.65 12.74 2.44
N ILE A 149 -2.50 12.48 3.42
CA ILE A 149 -3.83 11.92 3.23
C ILE A 149 -4.86 13.01 3.47
N ARG A 150 -5.70 13.25 2.47
CA ARG A 150 -6.88 14.12 2.53
C ARG A 150 -8.03 13.36 1.89
N LEU A 151 -9.04 13.05 2.69
CA LEU A 151 -10.11 12.19 2.25
C LEU A 151 -11.04 12.97 1.31
N PRO A 152 -11.47 12.38 0.17
CA PRO A 152 -12.49 12.99 -0.67
C PRO A 152 -13.83 13.09 0.08
N LEU A 153 -14.58 14.18 -0.15
CA LEU A 153 -15.90 14.37 0.47
C LEU A 153 -16.89 13.23 0.18
N LEU A 154 -16.78 12.62 -1.00
CA LEU A 154 -17.62 11.51 -1.46
C LEU A 154 -17.01 10.12 -1.15
N PHE A 155 -16.06 10.04 -0.21
CA PHE A 155 -15.48 8.75 0.16
C PHE A 155 -16.53 7.83 0.77
N GLN A 156 -16.83 6.73 0.08
CA GLN A 156 -17.82 5.75 0.52
C GLN A 156 -17.24 4.64 1.39
N GLY A 157 -15.93 4.64 1.64
CA GLY A 157 -15.26 3.59 2.39
C GLY A 157 -14.70 2.46 1.54
N PHE A 158 -13.66 1.80 2.04
CA PHE A 158 -13.16 0.57 1.45
C PHE A 158 -13.89 -0.63 2.08
N LYS A 159 -14.89 -1.17 1.39
CA LYS A 159 -15.79 -2.22 1.94
C LYS A 159 -15.13 -3.58 2.15
N ARG A 160 -13.98 -3.81 1.54
CA ARG A 160 -13.24 -5.09 1.59
C ARG A 160 -11.88 -4.97 2.27
N LEU A 161 -11.51 -3.77 2.75
CA LEU A 161 -10.18 -3.53 3.31
C LEU A 161 -10.05 -4.19 4.67
N THR A 162 -9.16 -5.18 4.75
CA THR A 162 -8.85 -5.90 5.97
C THR A 162 -7.55 -5.38 6.60
N HIS A 163 -6.63 -4.84 5.79
CA HIS A 163 -5.33 -4.35 6.26
C HIS A 163 -5.07 -2.92 5.79
N LEU A 164 -4.85 -2.02 6.75
CA LEU A 164 -4.46 -0.62 6.50
C LEU A 164 -3.16 -0.31 7.25
N SER A 165 -2.10 0.01 6.50
CA SER A 165 -0.81 0.42 7.05
C SER A 165 -0.39 1.78 6.51
N LEU A 166 -0.44 2.80 7.34
CA LEU A 166 0.03 4.14 7.04
C LEU A 166 1.34 4.41 7.78
N LYS A 167 2.40 4.75 7.05
CA LYS A 167 3.73 5.00 7.59
C LYS A 167 4.24 6.36 7.15
N LEU A 168 4.93 7.10 8.02
CA LEU A 168 5.49 8.42 7.69
C LEU A 168 4.44 9.29 6.98
N PHE A 169 3.32 9.60 7.61
CA PHE A 169 2.21 10.26 6.92
C PHE A 169 1.68 11.48 7.67
N SER A 170 1.08 12.42 6.93
CA SER A 170 0.34 13.54 7.54
C SER A 170 -1.12 13.50 7.15
N SER A 171 -1.99 13.86 8.09
CA SER A 171 -3.44 13.95 7.84
C SER A 171 -4.11 14.77 8.95
N THR A 172 -5.44 14.83 8.93
CA THR A 172 -6.23 15.39 10.03
C THR A 172 -6.90 14.29 10.84
N ASP A 173 -7.21 14.57 12.11
CA ASP A 173 -7.98 13.66 12.97
C ASP A 173 -9.28 13.20 12.29
N MET A 174 -9.98 14.12 11.61
CA MET A 174 -11.23 13.84 10.92
C MET A 174 -11.05 12.92 9.71
N ASP A 175 -10.03 13.16 8.88
CA ASP A 175 -9.73 12.32 7.70
C ASP A 175 -9.39 10.89 8.11
N ILE A 176 -8.55 10.72 9.14
CA ILE A 176 -8.15 9.39 9.63
C ILE A 176 -9.29 8.67 10.33
N LYS A 177 -10.06 9.38 11.16
CA LYS A 177 -11.28 8.82 11.77
C LYS A 177 -12.22 8.30 10.70
N ASN A 178 -12.53 9.09 9.68
CA ASN A 178 -13.45 8.71 8.60
C ASN A 178 -12.89 7.60 7.72
N LEU A 179 -11.58 7.60 7.45
CA LEU A 179 -10.93 6.54 6.70
C LEU A 179 -11.12 5.19 7.41
N ILE A 180 -10.85 5.13 8.72
CA ILE A 180 -10.95 3.92 9.52
C ILE A 180 -12.41 3.48 9.68
N SER A 181 -13.31 4.39 10.09
CA SER A 181 -14.71 4.07 10.38
C SER A 181 -15.48 3.61 9.14
N PHE A 182 -15.04 4.00 7.94
CA PHE A 182 -15.66 3.57 6.68
C PHE A 182 -15.05 2.27 6.11
N CYS A 183 -14.18 1.60 6.85
CA CYS A 183 -13.64 0.26 6.53
C CYS A 183 -14.23 -0.80 7.48
N PRO A 184 -15.47 -1.30 7.23
CA PRO A 184 -16.21 -2.12 8.20
C PRO A 184 -15.64 -3.52 8.46
N VAL A 185 -14.69 -3.96 7.64
CA VAL A 185 -14.04 -5.29 7.74
C VAL A 185 -12.56 -5.21 8.09
N LEU A 186 -12.10 -4.06 8.58
CA LEU A 186 -10.70 -3.83 8.94
C LEU A 186 -10.31 -4.69 10.16
N THR A 187 -9.30 -5.54 9.99
CA THR A 187 -8.77 -6.44 11.02
C THR A 187 -7.36 -6.07 11.49
N ASP A 188 -6.55 -5.43 10.63
CA ASP A 188 -5.19 -4.97 10.94
C ASP A 188 -5.03 -3.47 10.61
N LEU A 189 -4.76 -2.67 11.64
CA LEU A 189 -4.50 -1.23 11.53
C LEU A 189 -3.11 -0.89 12.05
N ARG A 190 -2.30 -0.25 11.21
CA ARG A 190 -0.96 0.23 11.57
C ARG A 190 -0.79 1.69 11.21
N LEU A 191 -0.61 2.54 12.22
CA LEU A 191 -0.31 3.96 12.08
C LEU A 191 1.08 4.20 12.67
N VAL A 192 2.05 4.52 11.83
CA VAL A 192 3.47 4.61 12.24
C VAL A 192 4.09 5.90 11.75
N ARG A 193 4.64 6.69 12.66
CA ARG A 193 5.31 7.98 12.43
C ARG A 193 4.40 8.92 11.64
N PHE A 194 3.58 9.70 12.32
CA PHE A 194 2.64 10.61 11.67
C PHE A 194 2.67 12.01 12.23
N GLU A 195 2.18 12.95 11.43
CA GLU A 195 2.06 14.38 11.77
C GLU A 195 0.62 14.86 11.57
N GLY A 196 0.24 15.93 12.28
CA GLY A 196 -1.09 16.55 12.17
C GLY A 196 -2.20 15.84 12.94
N LEU A 197 -1.91 14.73 13.63
CA LEU A 197 -2.87 14.02 14.47
C LEU A 197 -2.71 14.39 15.94
N ARG A 198 -3.80 14.82 16.59
CA ARG A 198 -3.84 15.13 18.03
C ARG A 198 -4.60 14.06 18.79
N CYS A 199 -5.83 13.79 18.36
CA CYS A 199 -6.72 12.82 19.01
C CYS A 199 -7.05 11.69 18.03
N LEU A 200 -6.54 10.49 18.32
CA LEU A 200 -6.83 9.31 17.51
C LEU A 200 -8.18 8.73 17.90
N ASN A 201 -9.16 8.79 16.99
CA ASN A 201 -10.45 8.14 17.18
C ASN A 201 -10.57 6.93 16.25
N ILE A 202 -10.49 5.73 16.83
CA ILE A 202 -10.49 4.46 16.11
C ILE A 202 -11.82 3.78 16.38
N GLN A 203 -12.69 3.73 15.37
CA GLN A 203 -13.95 3.00 15.38
C GLN A 203 -13.84 1.85 14.37
N ALA A 204 -13.51 0.67 14.85
CA ALA A 204 -13.20 -0.48 14.01
C ALA A 204 -13.66 -1.78 14.70
N PRO A 205 -14.93 -2.19 14.52
CA PRO A 205 -15.51 -3.27 15.31
C PRO A 205 -14.88 -4.64 15.07
N LYS A 206 -14.26 -4.87 13.91
CA LYS A 206 -13.58 -6.13 13.56
C LYS A 206 -12.05 -6.07 13.74
N LEU A 207 -11.54 -5.00 14.35
CA LEU A 207 -10.11 -4.82 14.49
C LEU A 207 -9.54 -5.83 15.48
N GLU A 208 -8.56 -6.61 15.05
CA GLU A 208 -7.89 -7.64 15.86
C GLU A 208 -6.46 -7.20 16.23
N TYR A 209 -5.80 -6.47 15.32
CA TYR A 209 -4.42 -6.00 15.48
C TYR A 209 -4.32 -4.49 15.32
N LEU A 210 -3.81 -3.82 16.36
CA LEU A 210 -3.54 -2.39 16.36
C LEU A 210 -2.07 -2.10 16.62
N LYS A 211 -1.45 -1.28 15.76
CA LYS A 211 -0.14 -0.70 16.01
C LYS A 211 -0.16 0.81 15.81
N VAL A 212 0.09 1.57 16.87
CA VAL A 212 0.23 3.02 16.82
C VAL A 212 1.60 3.42 17.34
N VAL A 213 2.38 4.09 16.51
CA VAL A 213 3.69 4.64 16.87
C VAL A 213 3.75 6.06 16.36
N GLY A 214 3.82 7.07 17.22
CA GLY A 214 3.82 8.47 16.77
C GLY A 214 3.62 9.46 17.90
N GLY A 215 3.46 10.74 17.57
CA GLY A 215 3.07 11.77 18.53
C GLY A 215 1.57 12.03 18.46
N PHE A 216 0.86 11.86 19.56
CA PHE A 216 -0.55 12.20 19.72
C PHE A 216 -0.81 12.56 21.18
N GLU A 217 -1.89 13.29 21.44
CA GLU A 217 -2.28 13.76 22.78
C GLU A 217 -3.19 12.74 23.48
N ASP A 218 -4.15 12.17 22.75
CA ASP A 218 -5.09 11.20 23.29
C ASP A 218 -5.55 10.17 22.23
N ILE A 219 -6.10 9.05 22.69
CA ILE A 219 -6.65 7.96 21.87
C ILE A 219 -7.99 7.48 22.42
N ASN A 220 -9.01 7.52 21.58
CA ASN A 220 -10.31 6.90 21.79
C ASN A 220 -10.41 5.62 20.94
N LEU A 221 -10.56 4.47 21.59
CA LEU A 221 -10.53 3.16 20.93
C LEU A 221 -11.85 2.42 21.13
N ASP A 222 -12.63 2.31 20.06
CA ASP A 222 -13.83 1.48 19.94
C ASP A 222 -13.51 0.31 18.99
N ALA A 223 -12.96 -0.74 19.58
CA ALA A 223 -12.51 -1.96 18.91
C ALA A 223 -12.74 -3.17 19.83
N PRO A 224 -13.99 -3.65 19.97
CA PRO A 224 -14.35 -4.73 20.90
C PRO A 224 -13.63 -6.07 20.63
N ASN A 225 -13.24 -6.36 19.39
CA ASN A 225 -12.57 -7.61 19.01
C ASN A 225 -11.03 -7.51 19.03
N LEU A 226 -10.48 -6.47 19.67
CA LEU A 226 -9.05 -6.21 19.64
C LEU A 226 -8.27 -7.22 20.46
N GLU A 227 -7.45 -8.03 19.79
CA GLU A 227 -6.64 -9.06 20.43
C GLU A 227 -5.25 -8.56 20.80
N TRP A 228 -4.66 -7.72 19.94
CA TRP A 228 -3.28 -7.26 20.10
C TRP A 228 -3.17 -5.75 19.86
N ALA A 229 -2.55 -5.04 20.80
CA ALA A 229 -2.28 -3.62 20.66
C ALA A 229 -0.83 -3.27 21.02
N PHE A 230 -0.21 -2.44 20.18
CA PHE A 230 1.07 -1.79 20.47
C PHE A 230 0.94 -0.29 20.34
N LEU A 231 1.17 0.41 21.45
CA LEU A 231 1.10 1.86 21.53
C LEU A 231 2.47 2.41 21.95
N SER A 232 3.03 3.29 21.13
CA SER A 232 4.31 3.94 21.42
C SER A 232 4.28 5.42 21.10
N LEU A 233 4.57 6.24 22.11
CA LEU A 233 4.76 7.68 21.92
C LEU A 233 6.20 7.98 21.53
N ASP A 234 6.39 8.60 20.36
CA ASP A 234 7.70 9.02 19.86
C ASP A 234 8.19 10.28 20.62
N PRO A 235 9.43 10.30 21.17
CA PRO A 235 10.01 11.44 21.85
C PRO A 235 10.00 12.77 21.10
N LYS A 236 9.97 12.74 19.76
CA LYS A 236 9.86 13.96 18.94
C LYS A 236 8.54 14.72 19.14
N ALA A 237 7.52 14.10 19.76
CA ALA A 237 6.28 14.76 20.16
C ALA A 237 6.48 15.91 21.16
N LYS A 238 7.60 15.93 21.92
CA LYS A 238 7.88 16.98 22.90
C LYS A 238 8.09 18.37 22.31
N ALA A 239 8.42 18.51 21.02
CA ALA A 239 8.56 19.81 20.39
C ALA A 239 7.21 20.52 20.15
N TYR A 240 6.09 19.80 20.23
CA TYR A 240 4.74 20.31 19.96
C TYR A 240 3.86 20.46 21.21
N GLN A 241 4.36 20.04 22.39
CA GLN A 241 3.64 20.15 23.67
C GLN A 241 4.26 21.24 24.54
N SER A 242 3.96 22.50 24.22
CA SER A 242 4.26 23.67 25.06
C SER A 242 3.00 24.44 25.48
N VAL A 243 1.83 23.80 25.49
CA VAL A 243 0.60 24.39 26.06
C VAL A 243 0.19 23.60 27.32
N PRO A 244 -0.02 24.27 28.47
CA PRO A 244 -0.49 23.61 29.69
C PRO A 244 -1.90 23.04 29.49
N ILE A 245 -2.10 21.81 29.97
CA ILE A 245 -3.38 21.10 29.94
C ILE A 245 -4.37 21.80 30.87
N ALA A 246 -5.53 22.19 30.35
CA ALA A 246 -6.70 22.48 31.18
C ALA A 246 -7.20 21.14 31.76
N HIS A 247 -7.08 21.02 33.09
CA HIS A 247 -7.55 19.89 33.87
C HIS A 247 -9.09 19.85 33.88
N ASP A 248 -9.74 19.29 32.85
CA ASP A 248 -11.14 18.84 32.99
C ASP A 248 -11.65 17.86 31.92
N THR A 249 -10.78 17.09 31.25
CA THR A 249 -11.24 16.04 30.33
C THR A 249 -10.78 14.70 30.85
N GLU A 250 -11.74 13.86 31.23
CA GLU A 250 -11.56 12.43 31.49
C GLU A 250 -10.67 11.84 30.39
N SER A 251 -9.47 11.35 30.74
CA SER A 251 -8.51 10.85 29.75
C SER A 251 -9.15 9.73 28.93
N TYR A 252 -9.28 9.90 27.61
CA TYR A 252 -9.88 8.86 26.75
C TYR A 252 -9.05 7.57 26.80
N VAL A 253 -7.75 7.66 27.08
CA VAL A 253 -6.89 6.50 27.37
C VAL A 253 -7.47 5.63 28.48
N ARG A 254 -7.93 6.21 29.61
CA ARG A 254 -8.47 5.43 30.75
C ARG A 254 -9.74 4.69 30.35
N LYS A 255 -10.66 5.39 29.69
CA LYS A 255 -11.93 4.81 29.21
C LYS A 255 -11.69 3.74 28.15
N SER A 256 -10.81 4.01 27.20
CA SER A 256 -10.50 3.13 26.07
C SER A 256 -9.79 1.87 26.51
N LEU A 257 -8.81 1.95 27.42
CA LEU A 257 -8.14 0.76 27.94
C LEU A 257 -9.04 -0.03 28.90
N GLY A 258 -9.89 0.67 29.67
CA GLY A 258 -10.85 0.04 30.58
C GLY A 258 -11.98 -0.72 29.88
N SER A 259 -12.26 -0.45 28.60
CA SER A 259 -13.28 -1.16 27.82
C SER A 259 -12.77 -2.39 27.05
N LEU A 260 -11.46 -2.65 27.05
CA LEU A 260 -10.84 -3.77 26.32
C LEU A 260 -10.78 -5.02 27.19
N ASN A 261 -11.92 -5.69 27.36
CA ASN A 261 -12.00 -6.86 28.24
C ASN A 261 -11.34 -8.13 27.65
N ASP A 262 -11.23 -8.23 26.33
CA ASP A 262 -10.78 -9.43 25.61
C ASP A 262 -9.36 -9.33 25.02
N ILE A 263 -8.61 -8.27 25.36
CA ILE A 263 -7.26 -8.05 24.82
C ILE A 263 -6.28 -9.11 25.31
N LYS A 264 -5.62 -9.82 24.39
CA LYS A 264 -4.64 -10.88 24.70
C LYS A 264 -3.27 -10.31 25.03
N ALA A 265 -2.87 -9.24 24.35
CA ALA A 265 -1.59 -8.59 24.60
C ALA A 265 -1.66 -7.08 24.35
N LEU A 266 -1.19 -6.32 25.35
CA LEU A 266 -1.02 -4.89 25.27
C LEU A 266 0.45 -4.55 25.55
N ALA A 267 1.11 -3.99 24.55
CA ALA A 267 2.47 -3.51 24.67
C ALA A 267 2.50 -1.99 24.59
N ILE A 268 3.03 -1.36 25.63
CA ILE A 268 3.14 0.10 25.73
C ILE A 268 4.61 0.46 25.87
N SER A 269 5.11 1.36 25.02
CA SER A 269 6.52 1.78 25.06
C SER A 269 6.71 3.29 24.93
N GLY A 270 7.94 3.73 25.22
CA GLY A 270 8.33 5.13 25.14
C GLY A 270 7.83 5.96 26.32
N ILE A 271 7.48 7.22 26.06
CA ILE A 271 7.08 8.16 27.13
C ILE A 271 5.65 7.88 27.62
N PHE A 272 4.92 6.98 26.96
CA PHE A 272 3.56 6.60 27.33
C PHE A 272 3.46 6.11 28.79
N MET A 273 4.48 5.41 29.29
CA MET A 273 4.56 5.00 30.70
C MET A 273 4.56 6.20 31.66
N LYS A 274 5.16 7.34 31.30
CA LYS A 274 5.14 8.58 32.10
C LYS A 274 3.78 9.28 32.08
N TYR A 275 3.02 9.10 31.00
CA TYR A 275 1.67 9.64 30.87
C TYR A 275 0.70 8.88 31.77
N LEU A 276 0.81 7.54 31.78
CA LEU A 276 0.04 6.68 32.68
C LEU A 276 0.39 6.92 34.16
N SER A 277 1.66 7.20 34.48
CA SER A 277 2.12 7.41 35.86
C SER A 277 1.73 8.75 36.48
N LYS A 278 1.19 9.72 35.72
CA LYS A 278 0.81 11.07 36.22
C LYS A 278 -0.59 11.15 36.83
N GLY A 279 -1.21 10.02 37.16
CA GLY A 279 -2.49 9.97 37.88
C GLY A 279 -3.73 9.63 37.03
N CYS A 280 -3.56 8.99 35.87
CA CYS A 280 -4.70 8.50 35.06
C CYS A 280 -5.12 7.05 35.39
N ILE A 281 -4.59 6.43 36.45
CA ILE A 281 -4.83 5.00 36.79
C ILE A 281 -5.30 4.76 38.24
N LEU A 282 -5.31 5.76 39.13
CA LEU A 282 -5.93 5.62 40.44
C LEU A 282 -7.24 6.41 40.45
#